data_AF-A0A381S1E6-F1
#
_entry.id   AF-A0A381S1E6-F1
#
_cell.length_a   1.000
_cell.length_b   1.000
_cell.length_c   1.000
_cell.angle_alpha   90.00
_cell.angle_beta   90.00
_cell.angle_gamma   90.00
#
_symmetry.space_group_name_H-M   'P 1'
#
loop_
_entity.id
_entity.type
_entity.pdbx_description
1 polymer ?
#
loop_
_entity_poly.entity_id
_entity_poly.type
_entity_poly.pdbx_seq_one_letter_code
_entity_poly.pdbx_strand_id
1 'polypeptide(L)'
;MQAEVKHLTTADLEAGLDEIRNSPKTDSVLDLIVSRPEEDAREVMTLADLDVKVGLVGDTWQDRPSARSGDGNAHPDMQITLMNSRVAALIAQDKDRWQLSGDQLFADLDLSAENVPPGTRIAVGSAILEATDQPHTGCKKFSARFGVDALKLISSPIGEELQLRGINLKVVQ
;
A
#
# COMPACT_ATOMS: atom_id res chain seq x y z
N MET A 1 22.66 16.55 -8.44
CA MET A 1 22.15 15.86 -9.64
C MET A 1 21.22 14.77 -9.14
N GLN A 2 19.92 14.83 -9.43
CA GLN A 2 19.04 13.69 -9.18
C GLN A 2 19.48 12.59 -10.15
N ALA A 3 19.77 11.40 -9.65
CA ALA A 3 20.02 10.25 -10.51
C ALA A 3 18.80 10.05 -11.41
N GLU A 4 19.02 9.81 -12.70
CA GLU A 4 17.95 9.52 -13.64
C GLU A 4 17.28 8.22 -13.18
N VAL A 5 16.03 8.31 -12.72
CA VAL A 5 15.29 7.16 -12.21
C VAL A 5 14.96 6.26 -13.39
N LYS A 6 15.65 5.12 -13.49
CA LYS A 6 15.34 4.09 -14.48
C LYS A 6 14.16 3.26 -13.98
N HIS A 7 13.04 3.32 -14.69
CA HIS A 7 11.92 2.40 -14.44
C HIS A 7 12.26 1.00 -14.99
N LEU A 8 11.88 -0.04 -14.25
CA LEU A 8 12.03 -1.42 -14.70
C LEU A 8 11.08 -1.71 -15.86
N THR A 9 11.51 -2.59 -16.76
CA THR A 9 10.67 -3.08 -17.85
C THR A 9 9.67 -4.12 -17.32
N THR A 10 8.63 -4.44 -18.08
CA THR A 10 7.72 -5.55 -17.74
C THR A 10 8.47 -6.86 -17.46
N ALA A 11 9.47 -7.19 -18.27
CA ALA A 11 10.24 -8.44 -18.10
C ALA A 11 11.04 -8.46 -16.79
N ASP A 12 11.67 -7.33 -16.42
CA ASP A 12 12.40 -7.21 -15.15
C ASP A 12 11.45 -7.32 -13.95
N LEU A 13 10.26 -6.74 -14.06
CA LEU A 13 9.23 -6.76 -13.03
C LEU A 13 8.62 -8.17 -12.86
N GLU A 14 8.32 -8.86 -13.96
CA GLU A 14 7.81 -10.24 -13.94
C GLU A 14 8.83 -11.22 -13.34
N ALA A 15 10.13 -11.00 -13.58
CA ALA A 15 11.19 -11.80 -12.98
C ALA A 15 11.25 -11.67 -11.44
N GLY A 16 10.73 -10.58 -10.87
CA GLY A 16 10.66 -10.37 -9.42
C GLY A 16 9.45 -11.00 -8.74
N LEU A 17 8.49 -11.56 -9.48
CA LEU A 17 7.24 -12.07 -8.90
C LEU A 17 7.43 -13.24 -7.95
N ASP A 18 8.41 -14.12 -8.22
CA ASP A 18 8.63 -15.28 -7.36
C ASP A 18 9.10 -14.88 -5.96
N GLU A 19 9.89 -13.80 -5.86
CA GLU A 19 10.29 -13.27 -4.56
C GLU A 19 9.10 -12.68 -3.79
N ILE A 20 8.15 -12.05 -4.48
CA ILE A 20 6.92 -11.54 -3.86
C ILE A 20 6.03 -12.68 -3.38
N ARG A 21 5.88 -13.76 -4.17
CA ARG A 21 5.09 -14.95 -3.79
C ARG A 21 5.64 -15.67 -2.56
N ASN A 22 6.92 -15.51 -2.27
CA ASN A 22 7.57 -16.08 -1.09
C ASN A 22 7.42 -15.22 0.18
N SER A 23 6.57 -14.19 0.16
CA SER A 23 6.26 -13.40 1.35
C SER A 23 5.66 -14.29 2.46
N PRO A 24 6.02 -14.06 3.73
CA PRO A 24 5.40 -14.73 4.88
C PRO A 24 3.88 -14.63 4.88
N LYS A 25 3.18 -15.69 5.30
CA LYS A 25 1.70 -15.72 5.32
C LYS A 25 1.06 -15.18 6.60
N THR A 26 1.77 -15.20 7.72
CA THR A 26 1.21 -14.84 9.04
C THR A 26 1.99 -13.72 9.72
N ASP A 27 3.16 -14.04 10.25
CA ASP A 27 3.94 -13.14 11.09
C ASP A 27 5.07 -12.54 10.26
N SER A 28 5.14 -11.21 10.26
CA SER A 28 6.16 -10.49 9.52
C SER A 28 6.46 -9.11 10.08
N VAL A 29 7.38 -8.41 9.42
CA VAL A 29 7.91 -7.11 9.81
C VAL A 29 7.12 -6.00 9.12
N LEU A 30 6.81 -4.95 9.89
CA LEU A 30 6.42 -3.65 9.36
C LEU A 30 7.68 -2.84 9.04
N ASP A 31 7.97 -2.67 7.76
CA ASP A 31 9.22 -2.08 7.27
C ASP A 31 9.22 -0.56 7.20
N LEU A 32 8.03 0.05 7.08
CA LEU A 32 7.88 1.49 6.92
C LEU A 32 6.47 1.95 7.34
N ILE A 33 6.42 3.08 8.03
CA ILE A 33 5.19 3.83 8.32
C ILE A 33 5.33 5.20 7.65
N VAL A 34 4.30 5.61 6.92
CA VAL A 34 4.28 6.87 6.18
C VAL A 34 2.96 7.58 6.42
N SER A 35 3.04 8.82 6.87
CA SER A 35 1.91 9.74 6.87
C SER A 35 1.91 10.62 5.61
N ARG A 36 0.71 11.00 5.14
CA ARG A 36 0.48 12.00 4.10
C ARG A 36 -0.17 13.23 4.75
N PRO A 37 0.62 14.13 5.37
CA PRO A 37 0.08 15.28 6.10
C PRO A 37 -0.56 16.33 5.19
N GLU A 38 -0.19 16.35 3.89
CA GLU A 38 -0.74 17.25 2.88
C GLU A 38 -0.73 16.57 1.49
N GLU A 39 -1.20 17.27 0.46
CA GLU A 39 -1.03 16.79 -0.92
C GLU A 39 0.46 16.68 -1.27
N ASP A 40 0.87 15.52 -1.78
CA ASP A 40 2.24 15.19 -2.19
C ASP A 40 3.34 15.23 -1.10
N ALA A 41 3.04 15.74 0.10
CA ALA A 41 3.90 15.61 1.27
C ALA A 41 3.93 14.17 1.80
N ARG A 42 5.08 13.76 2.32
CA ARG A 42 5.30 12.46 2.95
C ARG A 42 6.11 12.63 4.22
N GLU A 43 5.72 11.94 5.27
CA GLU A 43 6.45 11.89 6.52
C GLU A 43 6.69 10.43 6.90
N VAL A 44 7.95 10.02 6.93
CA VAL A 44 8.35 8.68 7.39
C VAL A 44 8.43 8.69 8.91
N MET A 45 7.71 7.76 9.54
CA MET A 45 7.57 7.69 11.00
C MET A 45 8.22 6.41 11.53
N THR A 46 8.83 6.49 12.71
CA THR A 46 9.32 5.31 13.44
C THR A 46 8.26 4.69 14.35
N LEU A 47 7.23 5.47 14.70
CA LEU A 47 6.11 5.10 15.54
C LEU A 47 4.90 5.95 15.14
N ALA A 48 3.71 5.36 15.12
CA ALA A 48 2.47 6.08 14.87
C ALA A 48 1.30 5.41 15.58
N ASP A 49 0.27 6.19 15.87
CA ASP A 49 -0.97 5.71 16.45
C ASP A 49 -2.01 5.46 15.35
N LEU A 50 -2.75 4.35 15.49
CA LEU A 50 -3.92 4.05 14.68
C LEU A 50 -5.17 4.27 15.51
N ASP A 51 -6.14 4.98 14.97
CA ASP A 51 -7.39 5.34 15.63
C ASP A 51 -8.59 4.94 14.76
N VAL A 52 -9.63 4.40 15.41
CA VAL A 52 -10.83 3.88 14.75
C VAL A 52 -11.63 4.94 13.96
N LYS A 53 -11.48 6.23 14.29
CA LYS A 53 -12.17 7.32 13.62
C LYS A 53 -11.31 8.00 12.57
N VAL A 54 -10.04 8.26 12.89
CA VAL A 54 -9.18 9.09 12.02
C VAL A 54 -8.16 8.29 11.20
N GLY A 55 -8.05 6.97 11.41
CA GLY A 55 -7.07 6.13 10.74
C GLY A 55 -5.67 6.34 11.31
N LEU A 56 -4.68 6.59 10.46
CA LEU A 56 -3.31 6.90 10.90
C LEU A 56 -3.26 8.34 11.41
N VAL A 57 -2.93 8.53 12.69
CA VAL A 57 -2.83 9.88 13.27
C VAL A 57 -1.73 10.68 12.56
N GLY A 58 -2.10 11.86 12.05
CA GLY A 58 -1.24 12.72 11.25
C GLY A 58 -1.40 12.56 9.73
N ASP A 59 -2.14 11.54 9.26
CA ASP A 59 -2.50 11.38 7.85
C ASP A 59 -3.79 12.14 7.51
N THR A 60 -3.91 12.54 6.24
CA THR A 60 -5.07 13.28 5.71
C THR A 60 -6.18 12.41 5.16
N TRP A 61 -6.21 11.09 5.40
CA TRP A 61 -7.24 10.19 4.86
C TRP A 61 -8.66 10.74 5.07
N GLN A 62 -8.99 11.20 6.27
CA GLN A 62 -10.33 11.70 6.61
C GLN A 62 -10.75 12.92 5.76
N ASP A 63 -9.77 13.68 5.26
CA ASP A 63 -9.96 14.88 4.45
C ASP A 63 -9.97 14.58 2.95
N ARG A 64 -9.92 13.30 2.55
CA ARG A 64 -9.87 12.86 1.15
C ARG A 64 -11.24 12.31 0.71
N PRO A 65 -12.06 13.12 0.01
CA PRO A 65 -13.31 12.66 -0.58
C PRO A 65 -13.13 11.41 -1.44
N SER A 66 -14.07 10.48 -1.33
CA SER A 66 -14.13 9.29 -2.16
C SER A 66 -15.44 9.23 -2.93
N ALA A 67 -15.38 9.05 -4.25
CA ALA A 67 -16.56 8.80 -5.06
C ALA A 67 -17.28 7.48 -4.71
N ARG A 68 -16.64 6.60 -3.91
CA ARG A 68 -17.23 5.36 -3.40
C ARG A 68 -18.05 5.59 -2.13
N SER A 69 -17.87 6.74 -1.46
CA SER A 69 -18.65 7.08 -0.28
C SER A 69 -20.05 7.54 -0.71
N GLY A 70 -21.08 7.13 0.04
CA GLY A 70 -22.45 7.55 -0.24
C GLY A 70 -22.73 9.03 0.07
N ASP A 71 -21.87 9.65 0.89
CA ASP A 71 -22.02 11.03 1.40
C ASP A 71 -20.97 12.01 0.84
N GLY A 72 -20.04 11.53 0.01
CA GLY A 72 -18.96 12.34 -0.58
C GLY A 72 -17.75 12.55 0.34
N ASN A 73 -17.74 11.98 1.55
CA ASN A 73 -16.63 12.08 2.49
C ASN A 73 -15.56 10.99 2.23
N ALA A 74 -14.57 10.88 3.11
CA ALA A 74 -13.65 9.76 3.09
C ALA A 74 -14.38 8.43 3.31
N HIS A 75 -14.01 7.39 2.55
CA HIS A 75 -14.67 6.08 2.65
C HIS A 75 -14.15 5.33 3.89
N PRO A 76 -15.00 4.94 4.86
CA PRO A 76 -14.57 4.36 6.14
C PRO A 76 -13.81 3.04 5.99
N ASP A 77 -14.12 2.25 4.96
CA ASP A 77 -13.37 1.01 4.67
C ASP A 77 -12.04 1.24 3.91
N MET A 78 -11.56 2.48 3.80
CA MET A 78 -10.31 2.85 3.12
C MET A 78 -9.36 3.66 4.00
N GLN A 79 -9.44 3.50 5.34
CA GLN A 79 -8.69 4.27 6.33
C GLN A 79 -7.18 4.11 6.22
N ILE A 80 -6.74 2.87 6.05
CA ILE A 80 -5.34 2.49 6.03
C ILE A 80 -5.04 1.76 4.72
N THR A 81 -3.92 2.12 4.11
CA THR A 81 -3.36 1.43 2.95
C THR A 81 -2.14 0.63 3.38
N LEU A 82 -2.12 -0.65 3.00
CA LEU A 82 -1.00 -1.57 3.25
C LEU A 82 -0.46 -2.09 1.92
N MET A 83 0.83 -1.90 1.68
CA MET A 83 1.53 -2.42 0.50
C MET A 83 2.57 -3.46 0.92
N ASN A 84 2.73 -4.51 0.12
CA ASN A 84 3.79 -5.49 0.35
C ASN A 84 5.18 -4.86 0.11
N SER A 85 6.08 -5.01 1.10
CA SER A 85 7.42 -4.43 1.08
C SER A 85 8.28 -4.91 -0.09
N ARG A 86 8.16 -6.18 -0.50
CA ARG A 86 8.90 -6.73 -1.64
C ARG A 86 8.44 -6.11 -2.96
N VAL A 87 7.14 -5.84 -3.09
CA VAL A 87 6.63 -5.11 -4.27
C VAL A 87 7.19 -3.69 -4.29
N ALA A 88 7.16 -2.98 -3.15
CA ALA A 88 7.74 -1.64 -3.04
C ALA A 88 9.24 -1.64 -3.37
N ALA A 89 10.00 -2.62 -2.86
CA ALA A 89 11.41 -2.83 -3.16
C ALA A 89 11.66 -2.99 -4.67
N LEU A 90 10.88 -3.85 -5.31
CA LEU A 90 11.01 -4.16 -6.73
C LEU A 90 10.73 -2.92 -7.60
N ILE A 91 9.60 -2.23 -7.40
CA ILE A 91 9.19 -1.12 -8.27
C ILE A 91 10.01 0.16 -8.00
N ALA A 92 10.32 0.43 -6.73
CA ALA A 92 10.94 1.68 -6.33
C ALA A 92 12.45 1.61 -6.47
N GLN A 93 13.04 0.40 -6.38
CA GLN A 93 14.47 0.06 -6.38
C GLN A 93 15.29 0.68 -5.24
N ASP A 94 14.78 1.74 -4.63
CA ASP A 94 15.36 2.49 -3.53
C ASP A 94 14.30 2.66 -2.44
N LYS A 95 14.68 2.37 -1.18
CA LYS A 95 13.79 2.43 -0.02
C LYS A 95 13.27 3.84 0.24
N ASP A 96 14.06 4.88 -0.05
CA ASP A 96 13.68 6.28 0.13
C ASP A 96 12.51 6.70 -0.80
N ARG A 97 12.26 5.90 -1.84
CA ARG A 97 11.20 6.13 -2.82
C ARG A 97 9.91 5.38 -2.51
N TRP A 98 9.87 4.49 -1.52
CA TRP A 98 8.68 3.71 -1.19
C TRP A 98 7.49 4.59 -0.85
N GLN A 99 7.70 5.61 0.00
CA GLN A 99 6.69 6.60 0.39
C GLN A 99 6.00 7.29 -0.81
N LEU A 100 6.63 7.32 -1.98
CA LEU A 100 6.05 7.92 -3.19
C LEU A 100 4.88 7.10 -3.74
N SER A 101 4.67 5.84 -3.34
CA SER A 101 3.46 5.07 -3.68
C SER A 101 2.20 5.63 -3.01
N GLY A 102 2.35 6.37 -1.91
CA GLY A 102 1.25 6.98 -1.18
C GLY A 102 0.49 6.00 -0.27
N ASP A 103 1.12 4.88 0.08
CA ASP A 103 0.64 3.94 1.09
C ASP A 103 1.11 4.35 2.48
N GLN A 104 0.33 3.96 3.50
CA GLN A 104 0.62 4.30 4.88
C GLN A 104 1.50 3.27 5.57
N LEU A 105 1.29 1.99 5.28
CA LEU A 105 2.02 0.88 5.89
C LEU A 105 2.68 0.03 4.80
N PHE A 106 3.90 -0.44 5.08
CA PHE A 106 4.62 -1.38 4.24
C PHE A 106 5.07 -2.57 5.09
N ALA A 107 4.62 -3.77 4.75
CA ALA A 107 4.98 -4.98 5.48
C ALA A 107 5.39 -6.11 4.52
N ASP A 108 6.31 -6.97 4.96
CA ASP A 108 6.69 -8.17 4.22
C ASP A 108 5.66 -9.31 4.42
N LEU A 109 4.42 -9.11 3.99
CA LEU A 109 3.32 -10.06 4.19
C LEU A 109 2.71 -10.47 2.86
N ASP A 110 2.37 -11.75 2.68
CA ASP A 110 1.57 -12.23 1.57
C ASP A 110 0.17 -11.61 1.65
N LEU A 111 -0.05 -10.58 0.82
CA LEU A 111 -1.34 -9.89 0.70
C LEU A 111 -2.20 -10.49 -0.41
N SER A 112 -1.92 -11.69 -0.91
CA SER A 112 -2.79 -12.30 -1.92
C SER A 112 -4.23 -12.41 -1.41
N ALA A 113 -5.19 -12.33 -2.34
CA ALA A 113 -6.60 -12.48 -2.00
C ALA A 113 -6.94 -13.85 -1.39
N GLU A 114 -6.09 -14.86 -1.63
CA GLU A 114 -6.18 -16.17 -0.97
C GLU A 114 -5.79 -16.10 0.51
N ASN A 115 -4.70 -15.39 0.84
CA ASN A 115 -4.16 -15.33 2.19
C ASN A 115 -4.86 -14.25 3.06
N VAL A 116 -5.21 -13.11 2.46
CA VAL A 116 -5.82 -11.96 3.12
C VAL A 116 -7.14 -11.56 2.42
N PRO A 117 -8.16 -12.44 2.41
CA PRO A 117 -9.48 -12.05 1.92
C PRO A 117 -10.10 -10.94 2.80
N PRO A 118 -11.08 -10.17 2.28
CA PRO A 118 -11.83 -9.21 3.08
C PRO A 118 -12.39 -9.83 4.37
N GLY A 119 -12.31 -9.10 5.48
CA GLY A 119 -12.63 -9.56 6.83
C GLY A 119 -11.44 -10.15 7.60
N THR A 120 -10.30 -10.38 6.94
CA THR A 120 -9.06 -10.82 7.62
C THR A 120 -8.58 -9.76 8.60
N ARG A 121 -8.24 -10.19 9.82
CA ARG A 121 -7.71 -9.30 10.86
C ARG A 121 -6.19 -9.39 10.95
N ILE A 122 -5.55 -8.23 10.90
CA ILE A 122 -4.09 -8.09 10.95
C ILE A 122 -3.76 -7.25 12.18
N ALA A 123 -2.96 -7.83 13.08
CA ALA A 123 -2.43 -7.09 14.22
C ALA A 123 -1.20 -6.28 13.78
N VAL A 124 -1.17 -4.99 14.09
CA VAL A 124 -0.02 -4.12 13.88
C VAL A 124 0.30 -3.43 15.20
N GLY A 125 1.32 -3.92 15.91
CA GLY A 125 1.57 -3.51 17.28
C GLY A 125 0.37 -3.85 18.17
N SER A 126 -0.21 -2.84 18.84
CA SER A 126 -1.41 -2.98 19.67
C SER A 126 -2.73 -2.80 18.91
N ALA A 127 -2.68 -2.32 17.67
CA ALA A 127 -3.85 -2.06 16.86
C ALA A 127 -4.28 -3.31 16.08
N ILE A 128 -5.57 -3.40 15.77
CA ILE A 128 -6.13 -4.44 14.90
C ILE A 128 -6.76 -3.76 13.68
N LEU A 129 -6.30 -4.18 12.51
CA LEU A 129 -6.82 -3.77 11.22
C LEU A 129 -7.66 -4.89 10.62
N GLU A 130 -8.70 -4.54 9.86
CA GLU A 130 -9.50 -5.49 9.10
C GLU A 130 -9.40 -5.18 7.61
N ALA A 131 -9.08 -6.19 6.80
CA ALA A 131 -9.05 -6.06 5.35
C ALA A 131 -10.44 -5.84 4.79
N THR A 132 -10.56 -4.91 3.84
CA THR A 132 -11.86 -4.53 3.29
C THR A 132 -12.01 -4.99 1.84
N ASP A 133 -13.24 -4.95 1.33
CA ASP A 133 -13.54 -5.26 -0.07
C ASP A 133 -13.22 -4.09 -1.02
N GLN A 134 -12.70 -2.97 -0.49
CA GLN A 134 -12.44 -1.78 -1.28
C GLN A 134 -11.14 -1.95 -2.08
N PRO A 135 -11.20 -1.83 -3.42
CA PRO A 135 -10.02 -2.06 -4.24
C PRO A 135 -9.02 -0.92 -4.09
N HIS A 136 -7.75 -1.28 -3.96
CA HIS A 136 -6.64 -0.34 -3.99
C HIS A 136 -5.99 -0.37 -5.36
N THR A 137 -6.13 0.70 -6.13
CA THR A 137 -5.77 0.71 -7.56
C THR A 137 -4.63 1.69 -7.86
N GLY A 138 -3.91 1.42 -8.94
CA GLY A 138 -2.89 2.33 -9.44
C GLY A 138 -3.49 3.64 -9.96
N CYS A 139 -2.66 4.69 -10.03
CA CYS A 139 -3.08 6.00 -10.50
C CYS A 139 -2.01 6.66 -11.38
N LYS A 140 -2.33 7.80 -11.99
CA LYS A 140 -1.39 8.56 -12.83
C LYS A 140 -0.13 8.98 -12.08
N LYS A 141 -0.23 9.35 -10.79
CA LYS A 141 0.93 9.68 -9.96
C LYS A 141 1.84 8.44 -9.80
N PHE A 142 1.26 7.25 -9.66
CA PHE A 142 2.02 5.99 -9.54
C PHE A 142 2.82 5.69 -10.82
N SER A 143 2.20 5.74 -12.01
CA SER A 143 2.94 5.50 -13.26
C SER A 143 3.96 6.60 -13.58
N ALA A 144 3.70 7.85 -13.21
CA ALA A 144 4.68 8.92 -13.33
C ALA A 144 5.92 8.69 -12.44
N ARG A 145 5.72 8.07 -11.27
CA ARG A 145 6.77 7.82 -10.28
C ARG A 145 7.54 6.52 -10.52
N PHE A 146 6.86 5.46 -10.96
CA PHE A 146 7.45 4.11 -11.03
C PHE A 146 7.43 3.51 -12.45
N GLY A 147 6.85 4.22 -13.42
CA GLY A 147 6.77 3.80 -14.81
C GLY A 147 5.44 3.16 -15.16
N VAL A 148 5.14 3.17 -16.46
CA VAL A 148 3.92 2.60 -17.02
C VAL A 148 3.91 1.08 -16.88
N ASP A 149 5.06 0.42 -17.00
CA ASP A 149 5.14 -1.04 -16.88
C ASP A 149 4.90 -1.51 -15.44
N ALA A 150 5.35 -0.76 -14.43
CA ALA A 150 4.98 -1.00 -13.04
C ALA A 150 3.46 -0.91 -12.83
N LEU A 151 2.82 0.13 -13.38
CA LEU A 151 1.36 0.26 -13.34
C LEU A 151 0.66 -0.92 -14.04
N LYS A 152 1.16 -1.37 -15.21
CA LYS A 152 0.59 -2.54 -15.90
C LYS A 152 0.70 -3.80 -15.07
N LEU A 153 1.85 -4.05 -14.43
CA LEU A 153 2.04 -5.24 -13.60
C LEU A 153 1.05 -5.28 -12.44
N ILE A 154 0.96 -4.20 -11.66
CA ILE A 154 0.06 -4.18 -10.49
C ILE A 154 -1.42 -4.24 -10.85
N SER A 155 -1.78 -3.91 -12.11
CA SER A 155 -3.14 -3.97 -12.65
C SER A 155 -3.36 -5.17 -13.58
N SER A 156 -2.42 -6.10 -13.66
CA SER A 156 -2.57 -7.35 -14.40
C SER A 156 -3.39 -8.37 -13.59
N PRO A 157 -3.91 -9.46 -14.20
CA PRO A 157 -4.62 -10.49 -13.46
C PRO A 157 -3.83 -11.06 -12.28
N ILE A 158 -2.53 -11.31 -12.46
CA ILE A 158 -1.66 -11.75 -11.36
C ILE A 158 -1.43 -10.63 -10.33
N GLY A 159 -1.41 -9.38 -10.78
CA GLY A 159 -1.32 -8.21 -9.92
C GLY A 159 -2.52 -8.08 -8.99
N GLU A 160 -3.71 -8.35 -9.48
CA GLU A 160 -4.95 -8.35 -8.71
C GLU A 160 -5.04 -9.55 -7.77
N GLU A 161 -4.65 -10.75 -8.23
CA GLU A 161 -4.60 -11.98 -7.42
C GLU A 161 -3.68 -11.84 -6.20
N LEU A 162 -2.48 -11.30 -6.42
CA LEU A 162 -1.47 -11.07 -5.38
C LEU A 162 -1.65 -9.73 -4.65
N GLN A 163 -2.65 -8.93 -5.03
CA GLN A 163 -2.89 -7.58 -4.53
C GLN A 163 -1.62 -6.71 -4.53
N LEU A 164 -0.86 -6.69 -5.64
CA LEU A 164 0.46 -6.06 -5.73
C LEU A 164 0.43 -4.54 -5.52
N ARG A 165 -0.68 -3.86 -5.82
CA ARG A 165 -0.85 -2.45 -5.45
C ARG A 165 -0.94 -2.28 -3.92
N GLY A 166 -1.36 -3.30 -3.20
CA GLY A 166 -1.71 -3.27 -1.79
C GLY A 166 -3.21 -3.42 -1.57
N ILE A 167 -3.63 -3.26 -0.32
CA ILE A 167 -5.02 -3.41 0.13
C ILE A 167 -5.47 -2.20 0.94
N ASN A 168 -6.79 -2.02 1.01
CA ASN A 168 -7.42 -1.12 1.97
C ASN A 168 -7.80 -1.89 3.24
N LEU A 169 -7.59 -1.23 4.37
CA LEU A 169 -7.90 -1.73 5.69
C LEU A 169 -8.69 -0.65 6.45
N LYS A 170 -9.44 -1.09 7.45
CA LYS A 170 -10.01 -0.22 8.48
C LYS A 170 -9.47 -0.57 9.85
N VAL A 171 -9.39 0.42 10.73
CA VAL A 171 -8.99 0.22 12.11
C VAL A 171 -10.20 -0.26 12.90
N VAL A 172 -10.08 -1.41 13.56
CA VAL A 172 -11.17 -1.99 14.39
C VAL A 172 -10.85 -2.01 15.88
N GLN A 173 -9.58 -1.88 16.25
CA GLN A 173 -9.11 -1.74 17.63
C GLN A 173 -7.81 -0.93 17.67
#